data_AF-A0A9N9XVS1-F1
#
_entry.id   AF-A0A9N9XVS1-F1
#
_cell.length_a   1.000
_cell.length_b   1.000
_cell.length_c   1.000
_cell.angle_alpha   90.00
_cell.angle_beta   90.00
_cell.angle_gamma   90.00
#
_symmetry.space_group_name_H-M   'P 1'
#
loop_
_entity.id
_entity.type
_entity.pdbx_description
1 polymer ?
#
loop_
_entity_poly.entity_id
_entity_poly.type
_entity_poly.pdbx_seq_one_letter_code
_entity_poly.pdbx_strand_id
1 'polypeptide(L)'
;MKGFPLAFAVLLIGSFVYGKSEENEVQKLVTDFLEDKASDLSLFNDIIEMADKTKKNCPDLDAKLNATMIEVQKCTEEIKIGPNTICTILKTNIVPCTKPVRELMVSCLPQESKELPLVLERIFITIIKQACSSTMEEILEFFNPCQFSKNVSSFPSCQEVANTVQTFRNKMPSKEFVCSLLPKLRTCSKDIHNATCTNIITRTVFLNLHQALEDNTKDVCNGAKKNNDLN
;
A
#
# COMPACT_ATOMS: atom_id res chain seq x y z
N MET A 1 3.25 -0.83 -17.15
CA MET A 1 3.09 -0.97 -15.69
C MET A 1 1.82 -1.76 -15.43
N LYS A 2 1.93 -2.94 -14.82
CA LYS A 2 0.79 -3.73 -14.36
C LYS A 2 0.79 -3.69 -12.83
N GLY A 3 -0.23 -3.10 -12.20
CA GLY A 3 -0.60 -3.38 -10.80
C GLY A 3 0.11 -2.69 -9.62
N PHE A 4 1.04 -1.74 -9.82
CA PHE A 4 2.01 -1.34 -8.79
C PHE A 4 1.48 -0.91 -7.39
N PRO A 5 0.45 -0.04 -7.22
CA PRO A 5 0.01 0.35 -5.88
C PRO A 5 -1.17 -0.47 -5.34
N LEU A 6 -1.96 -1.08 -6.23
CA LEU A 6 -3.14 -1.83 -5.83
C LEU A 6 -2.80 -3.27 -5.42
N ALA A 7 -1.84 -3.90 -6.10
CA ALA A 7 -1.38 -5.24 -5.74
C ALA A 7 -0.73 -5.26 -4.35
N PHE A 8 -0.04 -4.20 -3.93
CA PHE A 8 0.56 -4.10 -2.59
C PHE A 8 -0.49 -3.87 -1.49
N ALA A 9 -1.52 -3.06 -1.77
CA ALA A 9 -2.68 -2.88 -0.90
C ALA A 9 -3.50 -4.17 -0.75
N VAL A 10 -3.72 -4.89 -1.85
CA VAL A 10 -4.41 -6.19 -1.91
C VAL A 10 -3.57 -7.31 -1.28
N LEU A 11 -2.24 -7.30 -1.45
CA LEU A 11 -1.30 -8.20 -0.76
C LEU A 11 -1.42 -8.05 0.75
N LEU A 12 -1.45 -6.82 1.26
CA LEU A 12 -1.53 -6.58 2.70
C LEU A 12 -2.93 -6.89 3.24
N ILE A 13 -4.02 -6.51 2.55
CA ILE A 13 -5.38 -6.91 2.94
C ILE A 13 -5.51 -8.44 2.93
N GLY A 14 -5.01 -9.10 1.88
CA GLY A 14 -4.95 -10.56 1.78
C GLY A 14 -4.26 -11.16 2.99
N SER A 15 -3.03 -10.71 3.29
CA SER A 15 -2.21 -11.16 4.44
C SER A 15 -2.93 -11.03 5.80
N PHE A 16 -3.77 -10.02 5.98
CA PHE A 16 -4.55 -9.84 7.20
C PHE A 16 -5.86 -10.67 7.20
N VAL A 17 -6.43 -10.96 6.04
CA VAL A 17 -7.56 -11.90 5.87
C VAL A 17 -7.09 -13.36 6.01
N TYR A 18 -5.79 -13.67 5.83
CA TYR A 18 -5.18 -14.97 6.14
C TYR A 18 -5.20 -15.35 7.64
N GLY A 19 -5.78 -14.51 8.52
CA GLY A 19 -6.06 -14.85 9.91
C GLY A 19 -7.13 -15.93 10.06
N LYS A 20 -6.71 -17.21 9.91
CA LYS A 20 -7.34 -18.41 10.47
C LYS A 20 -8.89 -18.46 10.41
N SER A 21 -9.47 -18.32 9.22
CA SER A 21 -10.86 -18.72 8.97
C SER A 21 -10.85 -19.78 7.87
N GLU A 22 -11.53 -20.90 8.12
CA GLU A 22 -11.69 -22.02 7.19
C GLU A 22 -12.25 -21.55 5.83
N GLU A 23 -11.66 -22.11 4.77
CA GLU A 23 -12.09 -22.19 3.37
C GLU A 23 -13.13 -21.16 2.90
N ASN A 24 -12.68 -20.09 2.24
CA ASN A 24 -13.54 -19.24 1.43
C ASN A 24 -12.93 -19.01 0.04
N GLU A 25 -13.77 -18.98 -1.00
CA GLU A 25 -13.39 -18.74 -2.40
C GLU A 25 -12.52 -17.48 -2.57
N VAL A 26 -12.66 -16.50 -1.67
CA VAL A 26 -11.84 -15.30 -1.59
C VAL A 26 -10.36 -15.62 -1.32
N GLN A 27 -10.06 -16.59 -0.46
CA GLN A 27 -8.68 -17.00 -0.15
C GLN A 27 -8.02 -17.65 -1.36
N LYS A 28 -8.77 -18.48 -2.10
CA LYS A 28 -8.30 -19.10 -3.33
C LYS A 28 -8.10 -18.06 -4.43
N LEU A 29 -9.04 -17.13 -4.59
CA LEU A 29 -8.95 -16.02 -5.54
C LEU A 29 -7.73 -15.13 -5.27
N VAL A 30 -7.46 -14.81 -4.01
CA VAL A 30 -6.28 -14.05 -3.58
C VAL A 30 -5.01 -14.87 -3.86
N THR A 31 -4.96 -16.15 -3.50
CA THR A 31 -3.79 -17.01 -3.71
C THR A 31 -3.47 -17.16 -5.21
N ASP A 32 -4.47 -17.51 -6.03
CA ASP A 32 -4.34 -17.65 -7.48
C ASP A 32 -3.87 -16.32 -8.13
N PHE A 33 -4.36 -15.19 -7.62
CA PHE A 33 -3.92 -13.86 -8.05
C PHE A 33 -2.45 -13.59 -7.69
N LEU A 34 -2.04 -13.94 -6.48
CA LEU A 34 -0.65 -13.77 -6.03
C LEU A 34 0.30 -14.65 -6.82
N GLU A 35 -0.08 -15.88 -7.14
CA GLU A 35 0.75 -16.81 -7.93
C GLU A 35 0.87 -16.35 -9.40
N ASP A 36 -0.23 -15.93 -10.03
CA ASP A 36 -0.23 -15.41 -11.42
C ASP A 36 0.58 -14.10 -11.55
N LYS A 37 0.51 -13.22 -10.54
CA LYS A 37 1.22 -11.92 -10.57
C LYS A 37 2.61 -11.97 -9.98
N ALA A 38 2.93 -12.95 -9.14
CA ALA A 38 4.31 -13.27 -8.76
C ALA A 38 5.14 -13.72 -10.00
N SER A 39 4.43 -14.14 -11.06
CA SER A 39 4.91 -14.33 -12.43
C SER A 39 5.81 -13.23 -13.01
N ASP A 40 5.29 -12.01 -12.95
CA ASP A 40 5.62 -10.88 -13.83
C ASP A 40 6.51 -9.87 -13.09
N LEU A 41 7.44 -10.41 -12.29
CA LEU A 41 8.08 -9.81 -11.13
C LEU A 41 9.22 -8.81 -11.41
N SER A 42 9.18 -8.11 -12.56
CA SER A 42 10.16 -7.06 -12.90
C SER A 42 10.27 -5.97 -11.82
N LEU A 43 9.18 -5.77 -11.06
CA LEU A 43 9.07 -4.82 -9.96
C LEU A 43 9.83 -5.22 -8.70
N PHE A 44 9.96 -6.51 -8.41
CA PHE A 44 10.70 -6.95 -7.24
C PHE A 44 12.20 -6.83 -7.46
N ASN A 45 12.67 -6.96 -8.70
CA ASN A 45 14.07 -6.63 -9.04
C ASN A 45 14.36 -5.15 -8.74
N ASP A 46 13.45 -4.23 -9.06
CA ASP A 46 13.59 -2.81 -8.75
C ASP A 46 13.55 -2.56 -7.21
N ILE A 47 12.75 -3.33 -6.45
CA ILE A 47 12.72 -3.28 -4.97
C ILE A 47 14.00 -3.85 -4.34
N ILE A 48 14.53 -4.96 -4.88
CA ILE A 48 15.80 -5.57 -4.45
C ILE A 48 16.96 -4.60 -4.73
N GLU A 49 16.98 -3.95 -5.89
CA GLU A 49 17.99 -2.94 -6.21
C GLU A 49 17.91 -1.72 -5.27
N MET A 50 16.70 -1.29 -4.88
CA MET A 50 16.51 -0.25 -3.86
C MET A 50 16.95 -0.72 -2.46
N ALA A 51 16.69 -1.97 -2.09
CA ALA A 51 17.14 -2.55 -0.83
C ALA A 51 18.68 -2.60 -0.77
N ASP A 52 19.34 -3.00 -1.85
CA ASP A 52 20.80 -3.01 -1.94
C ASP A 52 21.42 -1.60 -1.86
N LYS A 53 20.76 -0.59 -2.45
CA LYS A 53 21.17 0.82 -2.27
C LYS A 53 20.99 1.28 -0.84
N THR A 54 20.01 0.75 -0.12
CA THR A 54 19.75 1.04 1.29
C THR A 54 20.77 0.36 2.20
N LYS A 55 21.24 -0.86 1.86
CA LYS A 55 22.31 -1.56 2.60
C LYS A 55 23.60 -0.76 2.69
N LYS A 56 23.94 0.04 1.68
CA LYS A 56 25.10 0.96 1.75
C LYS A 56 24.99 2.00 2.87
N ASN A 57 23.77 2.45 3.16
CA ASN A 57 23.50 3.42 4.24
C ASN A 57 23.20 2.73 5.58
N CYS A 58 22.98 1.42 5.56
CA CYS A 58 22.54 0.64 6.72
C CYS A 58 23.09 -0.80 6.60
N PRO A 59 24.40 -0.99 6.87
CA PRO A 59 25.08 -2.28 6.66
C PRO A 59 24.51 -3.41 7.53
N ASP A 60 23.95 -3.08 8.69
CA ASP A 60 23.33 -4.03 9.61
C ASP A 60 21.80 -4.14 9.43
N LEU A 61 21.26 -3.69 8.29
CA LEU A 61 19.81 -3.61 8.06
C LEU A 61 19.14 -4.97 8.30
N ASP A 62 19.68 -6.06 7.77
CA ASP A 62 19.08 -7.39 7.86
C ASP A 62 18.98 -7.86 9.33
N ALA A 63 20.04 -7.65 10.11
CA ALA A 63 20.07 -8.01 11.53
C ALA A 63 19.13 -7.12 12.37
N LYS A 64 19.13 -5.81 12.12
CA LYS A 64 18.23 -4.86 12.80
C LYS A 64 16.78 -5.14 12.45
N LEU A 65 16.48 -5.39 11.18
CA LEU A 65 15.14 -5.69 10.71
C LEU A 65 14.62 -6.98 11.37
N ASN A 66 15.43 -8.04 11.45
CA ASN A 66 15.04 -9.26 12.16
C ASN A 66 14.72 -9.01 13.63
N ALA A 67 15.55 -8.24 14.34
CA ALA A 67 15.29 -7.87 15.74
C ALA A 67 14.00 -7.03 15.88
N THR A 68 13.82 -6.05 15.00
CA THR A 68 12.63 -5.20 14.93
C THR A 68 11.37 -6.03 14.63
N MET A 69 11.44 -7.03 13.74
CA MET A 69 10.30 -7.90 13.44
C MET A 69 9.91 -8.76 14.65
N ILE A 70 10.85 -9.16 15.50
CA ILE A 70 10.55 -9.83 16.77
C ILE A 70 9.79 -8.89 17.72
N GLU A 71 10.13 -7.60 17.77
CA GLU A 71 9.38 -6.61 18.56
C GLU A 71 7.96 -6.40 18.02
N VAL A 72 7.80 -6.32 16.69
CA VAL A 72 6.49 -6.26 16.03
C VAL A 72 5.66 -7.50 16.40
N GLN A 73 6.26 -8.69 16.30
CA GLN A 73 5.60 -9.95 16.64
C GLN A 73 5.11 -9.94 18.09
N LYS A 74 5.97 -9.58 19.04
CA LYS A 74 5.58 -9.47 20.46
C LYS A 74 4.44 -8.48 20.65
N CYS A 75 4.51 -7.32 20.00
CA CYS A 75 3.42 -6.33 20.04
C CYS A 75 2.11 -6.93 19.53
N THR A 76 2.14 -7.73 18.45
CA THR A 76 0.94 -8.39 17.93
C THR A 76 0.42 -9.52 18.81
N GLU A 77 1.29 -10.25 19.50
CA GLU A 77 0.91 -11.33 20.43
C GLU A 77 0.25 -10.79 21.71
N GLU A 78 0.61 -9.59 22.15
CA GLU A 78 0.02 -8.92 23.32
C GLU A 78 -1.37 -8.31 23.04
N ILE A 79 -1.78 -8.25 21.76
CA ILE A 79 -3.10 -7.77 21.37
C ILE A 79 -4.16 -8.74 21.87
N LYS A 80 -4.90 -8.31 22.90
CA LYS A 80 -6.08 -9.04 23.38
C LYS A 80 -7.19 -8.95 22.35
N ILE A 81 -7.53 -10.08 21.74
CA ILE A 81 -8.76 -10.25 20.95
C ILE A 81 -9.94 -10.31 21.95
N GLY A 82 -10.33 -9.14 22.45
CA GLY A 82 -11.55 -8.96 23.23
C GLY A 82 -12.80 -8.95 22.35
N PRO A 83 -13.92 -8.35 22.80
CA PRO A 83 -15.15 -8.22 21.98
C PRO A 83 -14.99 -7.24 20.80
N ASN A 84 -13.80 -6.70 20.58
CA ASN A 84 -13.50 -5.73 19.54
C ASN A 84 -13.43 -6.43 18.17
N THR A 85 -13.94 -5.77 17.14
CA THR A 85 -13.81 -6.25 15.76
C THR A 85 -12.35 -6.25 15.31
N ILE A 86 -11.99 -7.09 14.34
CA ILE A 86 -10.65 -7.10 13.71
C ILE A 86 -10.27 -5.69 13.23
N CYS A 87 -11.23 -4.94 12.68
CA CYS A 87 -11.02 -3.57 12.25
C CYS A 87 -10.67 -2.60 13.37
N THR A 88 -11.33 -2.72 14.53
CA THR A 88 -10.98 -1.95 15.72
C THR A 88 -9.58 -2.32 16.20
N ILE A 89 -9.25 -3.62 16.20
CA ILE A 89 -7.94 -4.12 16.61
C ILE A 89 -6.84 -3.56 15.70
N LEU A 90 -7.01 -3.61 14.38
CA LEU A 90 -6.03 -3.10 13.42
C LEU A 90 -5.83 -1.60 13.56
N LYS A 91 -6.92 -0.82 13.62
CA LYS A 91 -6.84 0.65 13.73
C LYS A 91 -6.09 1.09 15.00
N THR A 92 -6.27 0.36 16.10
CA THR A 92 -5.66 0.71 17.39
C THR A 92 -4.20 0.27 17.48
N ASN A 93 -3.84 -0.89 16.92
CA ASN A 93 -2.54 -1.51 17.20
C ASN A 93 -1.52 -1.37 16.06
N ILE A 94 -1.94 -1.07 14.83
CA ILE A 94 -1.01 -1.08 13.69
C ILE A 94 0.06 0.01 13.78
N VAL A 95 -0.31 1.23 14.15
CA VAL A 95 0.62 2.35 14.32
C VAL A 95 1.65 2.07 15.42
N PRO A 96 1.25 1.72 16.66
CA PRO A 96 2.23 1.45 17.71
C PRO A 96 3.09 0.22 17.41
N CYS A 97 2.53 -0.86 16.86
CA CYS A 97 3.30 -2.07 16.55
C CYS A 97 4.27 -1.90 15.38
N THR A 98 3.97 -1.02 14.42
CA THR A 98 4.87 -0.77 13.26
C THR A 98 5.86 0.36 13.49
N LYS A 99 5.74 1.10 14.61
CA LYS A 99 6.65 2.21 14.96
C LYS A 99 8.14 1.81 14.93
N PRO A 100 8.58 0.67 15.49
CA PRO A 100 9.99 0.26 15.44
C PRO A 100 10.48 0.07 13.99
N VAL A 101 9.65 -0.51 13.12
CA VAL A 101 9.96 -0.69 11.69
C VAL A 101 10.10 0.65 10.98
N ARG A 102 9.17 1.57 11.24
CA ARG A 102 9.24 2.93 10.70
C ARG A 102 10.51 3.64 11.12
N GLU A 103 10.86 3.61 12.40
CA GLU A 103 12.07 4.26 12.93
C GLU A 103 13.34 3.69 12.32
N LEU A 104 13.42 2.35 12.17
CA LEU A 104 14.51 1.69 11.47
C LEU A 104 14.59 2.18 10.01
N MET A 105 13.48 2.19 9.27
CA MET A 105 13.47 2.67 7.88
C MET A 105 13.92 4.13 7.79
N VAL A 106 13.39 5.03 8.62
CA VAL A 106 13.82 6.45 8.65
C VAL A 106 15.32 6.59 8.88
N SER A 107 15.90 5.74 9.74
CA SER A 107 17.33 5.77 10.04
C SER A 107 18.22 5.29 8.89
N CYS A 108 17.70 4.41 8.03
CA CYS A 108 18.44 3.78 6.95
C CYS A 108 18.21 4.47 5.58
N LEU A 109 17.23 5.39 5.50
CA LEU A 109 16.91 6.13 4.29
C LEU A 109 17.76 7.41 4.12
N PRO A 110 18.08 7.80 2.87
CA PRO A 110 18.72 9.08 2.58
C PRO A 110 17.78 10.24 2.96
N GLN A 111 18.35 11.42 3.20
CA GLN A 111 17.63 12.59 3.72
C GLN A 111 16.37 12.94 2.92
N GLU A 112 16.45 12.82 1.58
CA GLU A 112 15.35 13.07 0.64
C GLU A 112 14.17 12.08 0.73
N SER A 113 14.40 10.90 1.34
CA SER A 113 13.40 9.84 1.48
C SER A 113 13.01 9.59 2.94
N LYS A 114 13.53 10.34 3.92
CA LYS A 114 13.24 10.10 5.35
C LYS A 114 11.78 10.21 5.73
N GLU A 115 11.00 11.00 5.01
CA GLU A 115 9.56 11.14 5.28
C GLU A 115 8.72 10.10 4.52
N LEU A 116 9.33 9.30 3.64
CA LEU A 116 8.66 8.28 2.85
C LEU A 116 7.96 7.22 3.72
N PRO A 117 8.58 6.67 4.80
CA PRO A 117 7.92 5.68 5.65
C PRO A 117 6.61 6.21 6.25
N LEU A 118 6.55 7.50 6.61
CA LEU A 118 5.35 8.11 7.17
C LEU A 118 4.23 8.22 6.11
N VAL A 119 4.56 8.60 4.87
CA VAL A 119 3.58 8.62 3.77
C VAL A 119 3.04 7.22 3.50
N LEU A 120 3.93 6.22 3.42
CA LEU A 120 3.54 4.83 3.19
C LEU A 120 2.67 4.28 4.32
N GLU A 121 3.00 4.59 5.57
CA GLU A 121 2.17 4.26 6.73
C GLU A 121 0.76 4.88 6.61
N ARG A 122 0.65 6.16 6.24
CA ARG A 122 -0.65 6.82 6.01
C ARG A 122 -1.46 6.16 4.91
N ILE A 123 -0.83 5.85 3.77
CA ILE A 123 -1.45 5.11 2.66
C ILE A 123 -2.00 3.78 3.18
N PHE A 124 -1.19 3.04 3.93
CA PHE A 124 -1.55 1.73 4.42
C PHE A 124 -2.71 1.76 5.43
N ILE A 125 -2.65 2.67 6.41
CA ILE A 125 -3.74 2.88 7.37
C ILE A 125 -5.03 3.27 6.65
N THR A 126 -4.93 4.08 5.59
CA THR A 126 -6.10 4.51 4.81
C THR A 126 -6.75 3.34 4.08
N ILE A 127 -5.94 2.46 3.48
CA ILE A 127 -6.43 1.22 2.85
C ILE A 127 -7.19 0.36 3.87
N ILE A 128 -6.62 0.16 5.06
CA ILE A 128 -7.29 -0.59 6.14
C ILE A 128 -8.57 0.10 6.58
N LYS A 129 -8.54 1.42 6.78
CA LYS A 129 -9.73 2.18 7.17
C LYS A 129 -10.84 2.02 6.13
N GLN A 130 -10.51 2.12 4.85
CA GLN A 130 -11.45 1.96 3.75
C GLN A 130 -12.02 0.54 3.72
N ALA A 131 -11.17 -0.49 3.77
CA ALA A 131 -11.62 -1.88 3.82
C ALA A 131 -12.53 -2.15 5.02
N CYS A 132 -12.21 -1.57 6.18
CA CYS A 132 -13.00 -1.69 7.40
C CYS A 132 -14.30 -0.91 7.43
N SER A 133 -14.46 0.11 6.57
CA SER A 133 -15.71 0.82 6.39
C SER A 133 -16.54 0.27 5.22
N SER A 134 -15.95 -0.62 4.42
CA SER A 134 -16.59 -1.16 3.23
C SER A 134 -17.47 -2.36 3.54
N THR A 135 -18.51 -2.53 2.74
CA THR A 135 -19.34 -3.74 2.79
C THR A 135 -18.60 -4.93 2.19
N MET A 136 -19.06 -6.15 2.45
CA MET A 136 -18.49 -7.35 1.82
C MET A 136 -18.59 -7.28 0.29
N GLU A 137 -19.70 -6.76 -0.24
CA GLU A 137 -19.89 -6.56 -1.67
C GLU A 137 -18.83 -5.61 -2.24
N GLU A 138 -18.61 -4.47 -1.60
CA GLU A 138 -17.55 -3.53 -2.00
C GLU A 138 -16.15 -4.14 -1.93
N ILE A 139 -15.88 -5.01 -0.95
CA ILE A 139 -14.59 -5.72 -0.84
C ILE A 139 -14.39 -6.66 -2.02
N LEU A 140 -15.42 -7.42 -2.41
CA LEU A 140 -15.35 -8.34 -3.55
C LEU A 140 -15.10 -7.59 -4.87
N GLU A 141 -15.61 -6.38 -4.99
CA GLU A 141 -15.38 -5.54 -6.17
C GLU A 141 -13.90 -5.13 -6.35
N PHE A 142 -13.08 -5.13 -5.28
CA PHE A 142 -11.63 -4.96 -5.43
C PHE A 142 -10.95 -6.10 -6.19
N PHE A 143 -11.62 -7.22 -6.41
CA PHE A 143 -11.13 -8.34 -7.19
C PHE A 143 -11.84 -8.51 -8.54
N ASN A 144 -12.70 -7.56 -8.90
CA ASN A 144 -13.44 -7.62 -10.15
C ASN A 144 -12.45 -7.68 -11.34
N PRO A 145 -12.55 -8.69 -12.23
CA PRO A 145 -11.63 -8.85 -13.36
C PRO A 145 -11.52 -7.63 -14.28
N CYS A 146 -12.57 -6.82 -14.36
CA CYS A 146 -12.63 -5.66 -15.27
C CYS A 146 -11.52 -4.62 -15.03
N GLN A 147 -10.99 -4.55 -13.81
CA GLN A 147 -9.93 -3.60 -13.46
C GLN A 147 -8.55 -4.00 -14.02
N PHE A 148 -8.36 -5.29 -14.37
CA PHE A 148 -7.07 -5.84 -14.81
C PHE A 148 -6.88 -5.75 -16.32
N SER A 149 -7.37 -4.66 -16.93
CA SER A 149 -7.28 -4.42 -18.36
C SER A 149 -5.87 -4.67 -18.89
N LYS A 150 -5.72 -5.48 -19.93
CA LYS A 150 -4.42 -5.71 -20.59
C LYS A 150 -3.92 -4.47 -21.34
N ASN A 151 -4.79 -3.47 -21.54
CA ASN A 151 -4.53 -2.28 -22.34
C ASN A 151 -4.32 -1.01 -21.48
N VAL A 152 -3.81 -1.12 -20.25
CA VAL A 152 -3.50 0.07 -19.42
C VAL A 152 -2.65 1.11 -20.17
N SER A 153 -1.74 0.66 -21.03
CA SER A 153 -0.89 1.53 -21.85
C SER A 153 -1.61 2.31 -22.93
N SER A 154 -2.87 1.98 -23.27
CA SER A 154 -3.65 2.77 -24.24
C SER A 154 -4.26 4.04 -23.63
N PHE A 155 -4.22 4.19 -22.30
CA PHE A 155 -4.74 5.36 -21.60
C PHE A 155 -3.62 6.40 -21.40
N PRO A 156 -3.74 7.63 -21.94
CA PRO A 156 -2.72 8.66 -21.79
C PRO A 156 -2.39 9.00 -20.32
N SER A 157 -3.40 9.03 -19.44
CA SER A 157 -3.23 9.23 -17.99
C SER A 157 -2.37 8.16 -17.33
N CYS A 158 -2.47 6.90 -17.80
CA CYS A 158 -1.66 5.80 -17.30
C CYS A 158 -0.24 5.79 -17.90
N GLN A 159 -0.06 6.33 -19.11
CA GLN A 159 1.27 6.57 -19.66
C GLN A 159 2.00 7.65 -18.85
N GLU A 160 1.30 8.69 -18.39
CA GLU A 160 1.90 9.71 -17.52
C GLU A 160 2.40 9.12 -16.19
N VAL A 161 1.62 8.23 -15.58
CA VAL A 161 2.05 7.46 -14.41
C VAL A 161 3.31 6.64 -14.74
N ALA A 162 3.32 5.94 -15.88
CA ALA A 162 4.46 5.15 -16.31
C ALA A 162 5.73 5.95 -16.52
N ASN A 163 5.61 7.10 -17.20
CA ASN A 163 6.73 8.00 -17.41
C ASN A 163 7.23 8.57 -16.08
N THR A 164 6.32 8.96 -15.18
CA THR A 164 6.67 9.46 -13.84
C THR A 164 7.46 8.40 -13.07
N VAL A 165 7.01 7.15 -13.03
CA VAL A 165 7.74 6.05 -12.37
C VAL A 165 9.09 5.77 -13.02
N GLN A 166 9.16 5.76 -14.36
CA GLN A 166 10.42 5.53 -15.07
C GLN A 166 11.49 6.57 -14.73
N THR A 167 11.12 7.84 -14.51
CA THR A 167 12.10 8.88 -14.11
C THR A 167 12.79 8.60 -12.77
N PHE A 168 12.21 7.73 -11.93
CA PHE A 168 12.74 7.36 -10.61
C PHE A 168 13.22 5.92 -10.53
N ARG A 169 13.22 5.14 -11.63
CA ARG A 169 13.56 3.71 -11.61
C ARG A 169 14.91 3.40 -10.94
N ASN A 170 15.89 4.29 -11.07
CA ASN A 170 17.23 4.10 -10.53
C ASN A 170 17.52 4.91 -9.27
N LYS A 171 16.53 5.63 -8.71
CA LYS A 171 16.67 6.52 -7.55
C LYS A 171 15.66 6.14 -6.48
N MET A 172 16.01 6.42 -5.22
CA MET A 172 15.06 6.24 -4.14
C MET A 172 13.95 7.29 -4.28
N PRO A 173 12.67 6.91 -4.20
CA PRO A 173 11.58 7.89 -4.31
C PRO A 173 11.60 8.84 -3.11
N SER A 174 11.35 10.12 -3.36
CA SER A 174 11.13 11.09 -2.30
C SER A 174 9.66 11.12 -1.89
N LYS A 175 9.36 11.84 -0.81
CA LYS A 175 7.98 12.16 -0.43
C LYS A 175 7.23 12.86 -1.57
N GLU A 176 7.85 13.89 -2.14
CA GLU A 176 7.25 14.72 -3.20
C GLU A 176 6.90 13.87 -4.42
N PHE A 177 7.75 12.90 -4.75
CA PHE A 177 7.47 11.94 -5.80
C PHE A 177 6.17 11.17 -5.52
N VAL A 178 6.07 10.49 -4.38
CA VAL A 178 4.86 9.71 -4.03
C VAL A 178 3.62 10.59 -4.00
N CYS A 179 3.73 11.77 -3.38
CA CYS A 179 2.63 12.72 -3.29
C CYS A 179 2.18 13.26 -4.65
N SER A 180 3.10 13.47 -5.59
CA SER A 180 2.76 13.85 -6.97
C SER A 180 2.17 12.69 -7.78
N LEU A 181 2.45 11.44 -7.39
CA LEU A 181 2.01 10.25 -8.09
C LEU A 181 0.55 9.88 -7.74
N LEU A 182 0.12 10.10 -6.50
CA LEU A 182 -1.23 9.79 -6.03
C LEU A 182 -2.36 10.38 -6.93
N PRO A 183 -2.37 11.68 -7.27
CA PRO A 183 -3.41 12.23 -8.14
C PRO A 183 -3.35 11.68 -9.57
N LYS A 184 -2.16 11.36 -10.08
CA LYS A 184 -2.01 10.72 -11.40
C LYS A 184 -2.56 9.30 -11.41
N LEU A 185 -2.31 8.55 -10.33
CA LEU A 185 -2.86 7.21 -10.14
C LEU A 185 -4.38 7.23 -10.07
N ARG A 186 -4.97 8.20 -9.37
CA ARG A 186 -6.42 8.38 -9.34
C ARG A 186 -6.99 8.61 -10.73
N THR A 187 -6.39 9.51 -11.52
CA THR A 187 -6.85 9.80 -12.88
C THR A 187 -6.74 8.58 -13.79
N CYS A 188 -5.57 7.91 -13.80
CA CYS A 188 -5.39 6.67 -14.55
C CYS A 188 -6.40 5.59 -14.15
N SER A 189 -6.59 5.38 -12.84
CA SER A 189 -7.56 4.42 -12.32
C SER A 189 -8.97 4.77 -12.76
N LYS A 190 -9.39 6.03 -12.64
CA LYS A 190 -10.71 6.49 -13.11
C LYS A 190 -10.93 6.19 -14.59
N ASP A 191 -9.94 6.47 -15.43
CA ASP A 191 -10.05 6.26 -16.89
C ASP A 191 -10.17 4.77 -17.24
N ILE A 192 -9.38 3.91 -16.60
CA ILE A 192 -9.48 2.46 -16.76
C ILE A 192 -10.88 1.99 -16.34
N HIS A 193 -11.29 2.28 -15.10
CA HIS A 193 -12.56 1.77 -14.57
C HIS A 193 -13.78 2.29 -15.34
N ASN A 194 -13.75 3.52 -15.83
CA ASN A 194 -14.81 4.04 -16.69
C ASN A 194 -14.89 3.33 -18.03
N ALA A 195 -13.75 2.94 -18.60
CA ALA A 195 -13.67 2.29 -19.89
C ALA A 195 -13.96 0.78 -19.82
N THR A 196 -13.59 0.10 -18.73
CA THR A 196 -13.57 -1.37 -18.69
C THR A 196 -14.57 -1.98 -17.73
N CYS A 197 -14.96 -1.28 -16.66
CA CYS A 197 -15.90 -1.79 -15.68
C CYS A 197 -17.28 -1.19 -15.95
N THR A 198 -18.33 -2.00 -16.05
CA THR A 198 -19.71 -1.50 -16.21
C THR A 198 -20.43 -1.33 -14.88
N ASN A 199 -20.05 -2.12 -13.87
CA ASN A 199 -20.63 -2.06 -12.53
C ASN A 199 -20.25 -0.75 -11.83
N ILE A 200 -21.28 -0.02 -11.37
CA ILE A 200 -21.14 1.26 -10.69
C ILE A 200 -20.49 1.12 -9.31
N ILE A 201 -20.70 -0.01 -8.62
CA ILE A 201 -20.12 -0.29 -7.31
C ILE A 201 -18.60 -0.39 -7.46
N THR A 202 -18.11 -1.18 -8.42
CA THR A 202 -16.67 -1.27 -8.73
C THR A 202 -16.06 0.11 -8.95
N ARG A 203 -16.64 0.90 -9.86
CA ARG A 203 -16.15 2.25 -10.17
C ARG A 203 -16.10 3.13 -8.92
N THR A 204 -17.14 3.08 -8.10
CA THR A 204 -17.29 3.93 -6.90
C THR A 204 -16.29 3.54 -5.82
N VAL A 205 -16.12 2.24 -5.56
CA VAL A 205 -15.19 1.73 -4.53
C VAL A 205 -13.76 2.15 -4.83
N PHE A 206 -13.30 2.04 -6.09
CA PHE A 206 -11.97 2.47 -6.48
C PHE A 206 -11.77 3.99 -6.39
N LEU A 207 -12.75 4.76 -6.85
CA LEU A 207 -12.70 6.22 -6.74
C LEU A 207 -12.67 6.67 -5.28
N ASN A 208 -13.45 6.03 -4.41
CA ASN A 208 -13.47 6.32 -2.97
C ASN A 208 -12.13 5.97 -2.31
N LEU A 209 -11.53 4.82 -2.64
CA LEU A 209 -10.21 4.46 -2.14
C LEU A 209 -9.16 5.50 -2.54
N HIS A 210 -9.12 5.91 -3.81
CA HIS A 210 -8.15 6.91 -4.28
C HIS A 210 -8.39 8.29 -3.65
N GLN A 211 -9.65 8.70 -3.50
CA GLN A 211 -9.99 9.95 -2.81
C GLN A 211 -9.55 9.89 -1.34
N ALA A 212 -9.82 8.79 -0.65
CA ALA A 212 -9.39 8.60 0.73
C ALA A 212 -7.87 8.67 0.86
N LEU A 213 -7.12 8.07 -0.07
CA LEU A 213 -5.66 8.14 -0.10
C LEU A 213 -5.16 9.59 -0.24
N GLU A 214 -5.72 10.37 -1.16
CA GLU A 214 -5.37 11.78 -1.32
C GLU A 214 -5.67 12.59 -0.06
N ASP A 215 -6.86 12.41 0.53
CA ASP A 215 -7.29 13.18 1.69
C ASP A 215 -6.46 12.85 2.95
N ASN A 216 -6.17 11.57 3.18
CA ASN A 216 -5.46 11.11 4.38
C ASN A 216 -3.93 11.21 4.28
N THR A 217 -3.40 11.55 3.10
CA THR A 217 -1.97 11.84 2.93
C THR A 217 -1.70 13.33 2.75
N LYS A 218 -2.75 14.16 2.61
CA LYS A 218 -2.67 15.59 2.31
C LYS A 218 -1.81 16.38 3.31
N ASP A 219 -1.88 16.04 4.59
CA ASP A 219 -1.11 16.67 5.68
C ASP A 219 0.40 16.39 5.54
N VAL A 220 0.76 15.15 5.24
CA VAL A 220 2.16 14.76 5.04
C VAL A 220 2.67 15.27 3.69
N CYS A 221 1.84 15.21 2.65
CA CYS A 221 2.20 15.56 1.28
C CYS A 221 2.36 17.06 1.03
N ASN A 222 1.51 17.90 1.63
CA ASN A 222 1.63 19.35 1.48
C ASN A 222 2.65 19.98 2.43
N GLY A 223 3.36 19.14 3.20
CA GLY A 223 4.25 19.58 4.26
C GLY A 223 3.47 20.26 5.36
N ALA A 224 3.11 19.52 6.41
CA ALA A 224 2.64 20.15 7.63
C ALA A 224 3.70 21.18 8.09
N LYS A 225 3.35 22.47 7.98
CA LYS A 225 3.69 23.42 9.03
C LYS A 225 3.39 22.71 10.35
N LYS A 226 4.41 22.57 11.20
CA LYS A 226 4.33 22.03 12.57
C LYS A 226 2.92 22.18 13.13
N ASN A 227 2.32 21.08 13.55
CA ASN A 227 1.60 21.04 14.82
C ASN A 227 1.64 19.61 15.36
N ASN A 228 2.22 19.51 16.55
CA ASN A 228 2.00 18.42 17.47
C ASN A 228 0.49 18.21 17.58
N ASP A 229 0.00 17.02 17.26
CA ASP A 229 -1.23 16.43 17.82
C ASP A 229 -1.33 14.97 17.34
N LEU A 230 -0.57 14.13 18.02
CA LEU A 230 -0.86 12.70 18.19
C LEU A 230 -0.72 12.44 19.70
N ASN A 231 -1.72 12.91 20.44
CA ASN A 231 -2.11 12.40 21.75
C ASN A 231 -3.33 11.51 21.56
#